data_AF-A0A812U749-F1
#
_entry.id   AF-A0A812U749-F1
#
_cell.length_a   1.000
_cell.length_b   1.000
_cell.length_c   1.000
_cell.angle_alpha   90.00
_cell.angle_beta   90.00
_cell.angle_gamma   90.00
#
_symmetry.space_group_name_H-M   'P 1'
#
loop_
_entity.id
_entity.type
_entity.pdbx_description
1 polymer ?
#
loop_
_entity_poly.entity_id
_entity_poly.type
_entity_poly.pdbx_seq_one_letter_code
_entity_poly.pdbx_strand_id
1 'polypeptide(L)'
;MPFLTDKNNPVGHCLRALIRFGMDSRRLIQRCTKPDAKEFKKIAVACAIGFSIMGFIGYTVKLVFIPINNIIACVPDTGVSCDIMSG
;
A
#
# COMPACT_ATOMS: atom_id res chain seq x y z
N MET A 1 -10.27 2.84 -32.55
CA MET A 1 -11.45 3.53 -31.98
C MET A 1 -11.72 4.82 -32.76
N PRO A 2 -12.62 4.85 -33.75
CA PRO A 2 -12.87 6.06 -34.55
C PRO A 2 -13.96 7.00 -34.00
N PHE A 3 -14.80 6.59 -33.04
CA PHE A 3 -15.92 7.42 -32.53
C PHE A 3 -15.50 8.50 -31.52
N LEU A 4 -14.42 8.28 -30.75
CA LEU A 4 -13.89 9.25 -29.78
C LEU A 4 -13.00 10.36 -30.39
N THR A 5 -12.75 10.30 -31.70
CA THR A 5 -11.93 11.30 -32.41
C THR A 5 -12.76 12.46 -32.96
N ASP A 6 -14.08 12.44 -32.81
CA ASP A 6 -14.94 13.56 -33.20
C ASP A 6 -14.67 14.78 -32.30
N LYS A 7 -14.34 15.92 -32.91
CA LYS A 7 -13.97 17.17 -32.19
C LYS A 7 -15.18 17.92 -31.63
N ASN A 8 -16.41 17.50 -31.95
CA ASN A 8 -17.63 18.21 -31.55
C ASN A 8 -18.12 17.81 -30.13
N ASN A 9 -17.68 16.68 -29.59
CA ASN A 9 -18.16 16.16 -28.30
C ASN A 9 -17.16 16.48 -27.14
N PRO A 10 -17.61 16.99 -25.96
CA PRO A 10 -16.76 17.26 -24.79
C PRO A 10 -15.84 16.10 -24.38
N VAL A 11 -16.27 14.85 -24.62
CA VAL A 11 -15.47 13.65 -24.30
C VAL A 11 -14.18 13.57 -25.14
N GLY A 12 -14.18 14.07 -26.38
CA GLY A 12 -13.00 14.09 -27.25
C GLY A 12 -11.91 15.06 -26.78
N HIS A 13 -12.29 16.14 -26.06
CA HIS A 13 -11.34 17.05 -25.42
C HIS A 13 -10.67 16.40 -24.20
N CYS A 14 -11.47 15.74 -23.35
CA CYS A 14 -10.96 15.02 -22.19
C CYS A 14 -10.01 13.88 -22.60
N LEU A 15 -10.37 13.10 -23.63
CA LEU A 15 -9.51 12.02 -24.11
C LEU A 15 -8.18 12.51 -24.70
N ARG A 16 -8.20 13.61 -25.47
CA ARG A 16 -6.96 14.25 -25.97
C ARG A 16 -6.09 14.75 -24.83
N ALA A 17 -6.68 15.33 -23.78
CA ALA A 17 -5.96 15.75 -22.59
C ALA A 17 -5.33 14.55 -21.86
N LEU A 18 -6.05 13.43 -21.73
CA LEU A 18 -5.54 12.21 -21.12
C LEU A 18 -4.37 11.59 -21.89
N ILE A 19 -4.48 11.55 -23.23
CA ILE A 19 -3.41 11.03 -24.11
C ILE A 19 -2.16 11.94 -24.04
N ARG A 20 -2.36 13.27 -24.03
CA ARG A 20 -1.28 14.25 -23.87
C ARG A 20 -0.57 14.07 -22.52
N PHE A 21 -1.35 14.00 -21.45
CA PHE A 21 -0.87 13.77 -20.09
C PHE A 21 -0.12 12.44 -19.96
N GLY A 22 -0.60 11.38 -20.63
CA GLY A 22 0.08 10.09 -20.67
C GLY A 22 1.46 10.15 -21.36
N MET A 23 1.59 10.92 -22.45
CA MET A 23 2.89 11.15 -23.09
C MET A 23 3.84 11.99 -22.22
N ASP A 24 3.34 13.05 -21.59
CA ASP A 24 4.14 13.90 -20.69
C ASP A 24 4.59 13.13 -19.45
N SER A 25 3.73 12.24 -18.92
CA SER A 25 4.06 11.33 -17.82
C SER A 25 5.22 10.39 -18.17
N ARG A 26 5.23 9.84 -19.39
CA ARG A 26 6.35 9.00 -19.87
C ARG A 26 7.66 9.77 -19.94
N ARG A 27 7.61 11.03 -20.40
CA ARG A 27 8.79 11.90 -20.48
C ARG A 27 9.35 12.24 -19.09
N LEU A 28 8.47 12.43 -18.10
CA LEU A 28 8.85 12.68 -16.72
C LEU A 28 9.51 11.45 -16.08
N ILE A 29 8.89 10.26 -16.22
CA ILE A 29 9.44 9.01 -15.68
C ILE A 29 10.81 8.68 -16.28
N GLN A 30 11.03 8.99 -17.55
CA GLN A 30 12.34 8.83 -18.20
C GLN A 30 13.42 9.79 -17.69
N ARG A 31 13.03 10.89 -17.01
CA ARG A 31 13.96 11.83 -16.36
C ARG A 31 14.24 11.46 -14.90
N CYS A 32 13.45 10.58 -14.31
CA CYS A 32 13.73 10.08 -12.97
C CYS A 32 14.97 9.17 -13.00
N THR A 33 15.85 9.32 -12.00
CA THR A 33 16.96 8.38 -11.83
C THR A 33 16.38 7.02 -11.47
N LYS A 34 16.69 6.00 -12.27
CA LYS A 34 16.27 4.63 -11.96
C LYS A 34 17.18 4.15 -10.84
N PRO A 35 16.65 3.72 -9.69
CA PRO A 35 17.50 3.23 -8.62
C PRO A 35 18.31 2.04 -9.14
N ASP A 36 19.58 1.97 -8.75
CA ASP A 36 20.45 0.89 -9.21
C ASP A 36 19.99 -0.46 -8.62
N ALA A 37 20.29 -1.57 -9.30
CA ALA A 37 19.92 -2.91 -8.84
C ALA A 37 20.44 -3.22 -7.43
N LYS A 38 21.59 -2.65 -7.03
CA LYS A 38 22.14 -2.81 -5.68
C LYS A 38 21.34 -2.02 -4.63
N GLU A 39 20.87 -0.83 -4.97
CA GLU A 39 20.07 0.01 -4.07
C GLU A 39 18.67 -0.58 -3.86
N PHE A 40 18.03 -1.04 -4.94
CA PHE A 40 16.75 -1.75 -4.85
C PHE A 40 16.85 -2.97 -3.93
N LYS A 41 17.93 -3.76 -4.04
CA LYS A 41 18.12 -4.93 -3.19
C LYS A 41 18.28 -4.56 -1.72
N LYS A 42 19.00 -3.48 -1.40
CA LYS A 42 19.14 -2.98 -0.01
C LYS A 42 17.79 -2.55 0.56
N ILE A 43 17.01 -1.77 -0.20
CA ILE A 43 15.69 -1.30 0.21
C ILE A 43 14.72 -2.48 0.37
N ALA A 44 14.70 -3.40 -0.60
CA ALA A 44 13.85 -4.59 -0.56
C ALA A 44 14.14 -5.48 0.64
N VAL A 45 15.43 -5.68 0.98
CA VAL A 45 15.82 -6.43 2.18
C VAL A 45 15.39 -5.71 3.46
N ALA A 46 15.59 -4.39 3.54
CA ALA A 46 15.12 -3.61 4.69
C ALA A 46 13.59 -3.69 4.87
N CYS A 47 12.82 -3.57 3.79
CA CYS A 47 11.37 -3.73 3.80
C CYS A 47 10.94 -5.16 4.17
N ALA A 48 11.63 -6.19 3.66
CA ALA A 48 11.30 -7.58 3.96
C ALA A 48 11.52 -7.92 5.45
N ILE A 49 12.56 -7.36 6.06
CA ILE A 49 12.83 -7.50 7.50
C ILE A 49 11.75 -6.76 8.30
N GLY A 50 11.42 -5.52 7.92
CA GLY A 50 10.34 -4.76 8.56
C GLY A 50 8.99 -5.47 8.48
N PHE A 51 8.64 -5.99 7.31
CA PHE A 51 7.40 -6.75 7.11
C PHE A 51 7.38 -8.05 7.92
N SER A 52 8.51 -8.76 8.00
CA SER A 52 8.60 -9.98 8.82
C SER A 52 8.39 -9.68 10.30
N ILE A 53 8.98 -8.60 10.82
CA ILE A 53 8.84 -8.22 12.23
C ILE A 53 7.41 -7.79 12.53
N MET A 54 6.81 -6.93 11.69
CA MET A 54 5.42 -6.48 11.87
C MET A 54 4.44 -7.66 11.78
N GLY A 55 4.66 -8.59 10.85
CA GLY A 55 3.84 -9.79 10.72
C GLY A 55 4.01 -10.76 11.90
N PHE A 56 5.24 -10.97 12.37
CA PHE A 56 5.53 -11.90 13.46
C PHE A 56 5.01 -11.39 14.82
N ILE A 57 5.16 -10.09 15.08
CA ILE A 57 4.59 -9.44 16.28
C ILE A 57 3.07 -9.59 16.23
N GLY A 58 2.43 -9.28 15.10
CA GLY A 58 0.98 -9.43 14.90
C GLY A 58 0.45 -10.86 15.10
N TYR A 59 1.21 -11.88 14.68
CA TYR A 59 0.86 -13.28 14.90
C TYR A 59 0.99 -13.69 16.36
N THR A 60 2.10 -13.30 17.01
CA THR A 60 2.40 -13.65 18.39
C THR A 60 1.37 -13.04 19.35
N VAL A 61 1.01 -11.76 19.17
CA VAL A 61 -0.02 -11.13 19.99
C VAL A 61 -1.37 -11.81 19.81
N LYS A 62 -1.79 -12.11 18.57
CA LYS A 62 -3.05 -12.84 18.31
C LYS A 62 -3.06 -14.22 18.95
N LEU A 63 -1.94 -14.94 18.93
CA LEU A 63 -1.84 -16.26 19.55
C LEU A 63 -2.00 -16.21 21.07
N VAL A 64 -1.45 -15.17 21.73
CA VAL A 64 -1.50 -15.00 23.19
C VAL A 64 -2.87 -14.50 23.66
N PHE A 65 -3.58 -13.73 22.83
CA PHE A 65 -4.93 -13.27 23.17
C PHE A 65 -5.98 -14.39 23.18
N ILE A 66 -5.83 -15.47 22.40
CA ILE A 66 -6.75 -16.62 22.39
C ILE A 66 -6.83 -17.33 23.77
N PRO A 67 -5.72 -17.74 24.41
CA PRO A 67 -5.76 -18.37 25.73
C PRO A 67 -6.10 -17.36 26.83
N ILE A 68 -5.66 -16.10 26.72
CA ILE A 68 -5.98 -15.08 27.72
C ILE A 68 -7.49 -14.80 27.75
N ASN A 69 -8.16 -14.68 26.60
CA ASN A 69 -9.61 -14.44 26.56
C ASN A 69 -10.44 -15.61 27.12
N ASN A 70 -9.95 -16.85 27.03
CA ASN A 70 -10.61 -18.02 27.63
C ASN A 70 -10.53 -18.03 29.17
N ILE A 71 -9.52 -17.39 29.76
CA ILE A 71 -9.36 -17.26 31.23
C ILE A 71 -9.98 -15.95 31.75
N ILE A 72 -9.86 -14.83 31.02
CA ILE A 72 -10.43 -13.51 31.38
C ILE A 72 -11.95 -13.46 31.28
N ALA A 73 -12.61 -14.34 30.51
CA ALA A 73 -14.07 -14.48 30.60
C ALA A 73 -14.57 -14.80 32.03
N CYS A 74 -13.67 -15.16 32.96
CA CYS A 74 -13.93 -15.39 34.38
C CYS A 74 -13.52 -14.20 35.29
N VAL A 75 -12.91 -13.12 34.78
CA VAL A 75 -12.44 -11.94 35.54
C VAL A 75 -12.85 -10.63 34.85
N PRO A 76 -13.65 -9.75 35.49
CA PRO A 76 -14.09 -8.50 34.89
C PRO A 76 -13.10 -7.37 35.18
N ASP A 77 -11.95 -7.32 34.52
CA ASP A 77 -11.23 -6.06 34.23
C ASP A 77 -9.94 -6.34 33.45
N THR A 78 -9.83 -5.88 32.21
CA THR A 78 -8.62 -5.25 31.63
C THR A 78 -8.85 -4.98 30.13
N GLY A 79 -9.26 -3.75 29.83
CA GLY A 79 -9.40 -3.21 28.48
C GLY A 79 -8.05 -2.99 27.78
N VAL A 80 -7.37 -4.06 27.37
CA VAL A 80 -6.09 -4.01 26.61
C VAL A 80 -6.29 -4.30 25.11
N SER A 81 -7.53 -4.32 24.62
CA SER A 81 -7.81 -4.71 23.23
C SER A 81 -7.81 -3.54 22.23
N CYS A 82 -7.83 -2.27 22.66
CA CYS A 82 -7.99 -1.13 21.75
C CYS A 82 -6.69 -0.40 21.38
N ASP A 83 -5.57 -0.63 22.07
CA ASP A 83 -4.33 0.14 21.84
C ASP A 83 -3.38 -0.45 20.78
N ILE A 84 -3.54 -1.71 20.36
CA ILE A 84 -2.58 -2.34 19.43
C ILE A 84 -3.02 -2.26 17.95
N MET A 85 -4.18 -1.68 17.63
CA MET A 85 -4.66 -1.64 16.23
C MET A 85 -5.49 -0.40 15.87
N SER A 86 -4.96 0.80 16.15
CA SER A 86 -5.39 2.05 15.47
C SER A 86 -4.27 2.65 14.61
N GLY A 87 -3.46 1.80 13.99
CA GLY A 87 -2.50 2.16 12.93
C GLY A 87 -2.64 1.24 11.74
#